data_AF-L2GR85-F1
#
_entry.id   AF-L2GR85-F1
#
_cell.length_a   1.000
_cell.length_b   1.000
_cell.length_c   1.000
_cell.angle_alpha   90.00
_cell.angle_beta   90.00
_cell.angle_gamma   90.00
#
_symmetry.space_group_name_H-M   'P 1'
#
loop_
_entity.id
_entity.type
_entity.pdbx_description
1 polymer ?
#
loop_
_entity_poly.entity_id
_entity_poly.type
_entity_poly.pdbx_seq_one_letter_code
_entity_poly.pdbx_strand_id
1 'polypeptide(L)'
;VIYTSPIKALSNQKYYEFRQRYADHNNTVGIITGDVQINEDAQILIMTTEILRNKLYKGDVEGLEYVIFDEVHYLNDKERGVVWEECIIQLDRDVTLLFLSATVSNALEFSE
;
A
#
# COMPACT_ATOMS: atom_id res chain seq x y z
N VAL A 1 -7.78 -5.94 -1.45
CA VAL A 1 -6.59 -5.33 -2.08
C VAL A 1 -6.15 -4.13 -1.26
N ILE A 2 -4.87 -4.01 -0.95
CA ILE A 2 -4.30 -2.81 -0.32
C ILE A 2 -3.38 -2.10 -1.32
N TYR A 3 -3.52 -0.79 -1.45
CA TYR A 3 -2.61 0.09 -2.15
C TYR A 3 -1.86 0.95 -1.14
N THR A 4 -0.53 0.94 -1.19
CA THR A 4 0.32 1.71 -0.29
C THR A 4 1.11 2.76 -1.04
N SER A 5 1.27 3.92 -0.40
CA SER A 5 2.17 4.98 -0.86
C SER A 5 2.93 5.58 0.33
N PRO A 6 4.22 5.94 0.17
CA PRO A 6 5.02 6.46 1.29
C PRO A 6 4.63 7.89 1.72
N ILE A 7 3.74 8.57 0.98
CA ILE A 7 3.37 9.98 1.25
C ILE A 7 1.85 10.11 1.37
N LYS A 8 1.38 10.71 2.46
CA LYS A 8 -0.06 10.96 2.71
C LYS A 8 -0.74 11.72 1.57
N ALA A 9 -0.07 12.75 1.02
CA ALA A 9 -0.60 13.53 -0.09
C ALA A 9 -0.85 12.68 -1.35
N LEU A 10 0.07 11.77 -1.67
CA LEU A 10 -0.08 10.82 -2.78
C LEU A 10 -1.20 9.80 -2.50
N SER A 11 -1.31 9.32 -1.27
CA SER A 11 -2.43 8.46 -0.85
C SER A 11 -3.78 9.13 -1.07
N ASN A 12 -3.91 10.41 -0.68
CA ASN A 12 -5.12 11.19 -0.93
C ASN A 12 -5.41 11.36 -2.42
N GLN A 13 -4.39 11.70 -3.22
CA GLN A 13 -4.54 11.81 -4.67
C GLN A 13 -5.03 10.49 -5.28
N LYS A 14 -4.39 9.37 -4.94
CA LYS A 14 -4.76 8.04 -5.42
C LYS A 14 -6.18 7.66 -4.99
N TYR A 15 -6.61 8.04 -3.79
CA TYR A 15 -7.97 7.83 -3.34
C TYR A 15 -8.99 8.53 -4.25
N TYR A 16 -8.77 9.80 -4.59
CA TYR A 16 -9.66 10.50 -5.51
C TYR A 16 -9.64 9.90 -6.92
N GLU A 17 -8.46 9.54 -7.44
CA GLU A 17 -8.32 8.89 -8.75
C GLU A 17 -9.06 7.54 -8.80
N PHE A 18 -8.90 6.70 -7.78
CA PHE A 18 -9.54 5.39 -7.70
C PHE A 18 -11.04 5.53 -7.50
N ARG A 19 -11.49 6.45 -6.64
CA ARG A 19 -12.92 6.74 -6.44
C ARG A 19 -13.59 7.19 -7.73
N GLN A 20 -12.92 8.01 -8.53
CA GLN A 20 -13.45 8.45 -9.83
C GLN A 20 -13.50 7.29 -10.83
N ARG A 21 -12.45 6.49 -10.90
CA ARG A 21 -12.35 5.37 -11.84
C ARG A 21 -13.30 4.22 -11.55
N TYR A 22 -13.58 3.95 -10.26
CA TYR A 22 -14.44 2.87 -9.81
C TYR A 22 -15.80 3.38 -9.28
N ALA A 23 -16.21 4.60 -9.64
CA ALA A 23 -17.42 5.25 -9.13
C ALA A 23 -18.69 4.40 -9.31
N ASP A 24 -18.80 3.67 -10.42
CA ASP A 24 -19.96 2.83 -10.74
C ASP A 24 -20.13 1.61 -9.83
N HIS A 25 -19.08 1.23 -9.09
CA HIS A 25 -19.05 0.02 -8.27
C HIS A 25 -19.48 0.23 -6.82
N ASN A 26 -20.03 1.40 -6.48
CA ASN A 26 -20.61 1.75 -5.19
C ASN A 26 -19.74 1.40 -3.96
N ASN A 27 -18.93 2.36 -3.53
CA ASN A 27 -18.20 2.30 -2.25
C ASN A 27 -17.16 1.18 -2.13
N THR A 28 -16.49 0.83 -3.23
CA THR A 28 -15.42 -0.19 -3.27
C THR A 28 -14.04 0.31 -2.88
N VAL A 29 -13.87 1.63 -2.71
CA VAL A 29 -12.58 2.26 -2.39
C VAL A 29 -12.68 3.01 -1.07
N GLY A 30 -11.71 2.77 -0.20
CA GLY A 30 -11.52 3.43 1.08
C GLY A 30 -10.10 3.98 1.23
N ILE A 31 -9.89 4.82 2.24
CA ILE A 31 -8.58 5.37 2.58
C ILE A 31 -8.37 5.35 4.09
N ILE A 32 -7.17 4.92 4.51
CA ILE A 32 -6.74 4.90 5.91
C ILE A 32 -5.38 5.59 6.00
N THR A 33 -5.34 6.75 6.63
CA THR A 33 -4.12 7.49 6.96
C THR A 33 -4.08 7.77 8.46
N GLY A 34 -3.00 8.38 8.95
CA GLY A 34 -2.94 8.80 10.35
C GLY A 34 -3.99 9.86 10.74
N ASP A 35 -4.54 10.60 9.78
CA ASP A 35 -5.44 11.74 10.05
C ASP A 35 -6.90 11.46 9.59
N VAL A 36 -7.09 10.52 8.66
CA VAL A 36 -8.37 10.27 7.99
C VAL A 36 -8.59 8.76 7.83
N GLN A 37 -9.79 8.29 8.18
CA GLN A 37 -10.27 6.94 7.92
C GLN A 37 -11.64 7.03 7.24
N ILE A 38 -11.74 6.50 6.03
CA ILE A 38 -12.97 6.52 5.23
C ILE A 38 -13.15 5.15 4.61
N ASN A 39 -14.33 4.55 4.83
CA ASN A 39 -14.74 3.29 4.22
C ASN A 39 -13.71 2.16 4.45
N GLU A 40 -13.42 1.84 5.70
CA GLU A 40 -12.38 0.88 6.08
C GLU A 40 -12.67 -0.56 5.65
N ASP A 41 -13.94 -0.88 5.38
CA ASP A 41 -14.37 -2.19 4.89
C ASP A 41 -14.35 -2.28 3.35
N ALA A 42 -13.74 -1.30 2.68
CA ALA A 42 -13.62 -1.28 1.22
C ALA A 42 -12.82 -2.47 0.68
N GLN A 43 -13.20 -2.96 -0.50
CA GLN A 43 -12.41 -3.98 -1.21
C GLN A 43 -11.02 -3.48 -1.62
N ILE A 44 -10.90 -2.18 -1.91
CA ILE A 44 -9.64 -1.51 -2.20
C ILE A 44 -9.38 -0.47 -1.12
N LEU A 45 -8.36 -0.70 -0.29
CA LEU A 45 -7.93 0.24 0.73
C LEU A 45 -6.65 0.92 0.32
N ILE A 46 -6.67 2.25 0.32
CA ILE A 46 -5.48 3.07 0.10
C ILE A 46 -4.95 3.51 1.46
N MET A 47 -3.66 3.34 1.72
CA MET A 47 -3.07 3.73 3.00
C MET A 47 -1.59 4.09 2.85
N THR A 48 -0.99 4.69 3.89
CA THR A 48 0.48 4.83 3.89
C THR A 48 1.14 3.52 4.29
N THR A 49 2.40 3.32 3.91
CA THR A 49 3.15 2.10 4.26
C THR A 49 3.22 1.90 5.77
N GLU A 50 3.33 2.97 6.56
CA GLU A 50 3.33 2.89 8.03
C GLU A 50 2.00 2.40 8.59
N ILE A 51 0.87 2.74 7.96
CA ILE A 51 -0.45 2.25 8.37
C ILE A 51 -0.58 0.76 8.06
N LEU A 52 -0.11 0.31 6.89
CA LEU A 52 -0.04 -1.13 6.57
C LEU A 52 0.79 -1.87 7.61
N ARG A 53 2.00 -1.37 7.90
CA ARG A 53 2.88 -1.96 8.92
C ARG A 53 2.17 -2.11 10.27
N ASN A 54 1.48 -1.06 10.71
CA ASN A 54 0.76 -1.09 11.98
C ASN A 54 -0.39 -2.11 11.99
N LYS A 55 -1.07 -2.32 10.85
CA LYS A 55 -2.09 -3.36 10.70
C LYS A 55 -1.48 -4.76 10.73
N LEU A 56 -0.33 -4.96 10.05
CA LEU A 56 0.41 -6.22 10.06
C LEU A 56 0.83 -6.61 11.48
N TYR A 57 1.39 -5.67 12.26
CA TYR A 57 1.74 -5.93 13.67
C TYR A 57 0.55 -6.33 14.55
N LYS A 58 -0.67 -5.93 14.19
CA LYS A 58 -1.89 -6.27 14.91
C LYS A 58 -2.55 -7.55 14.40
N GLY A 59 -2.15 -8.06 13.23
CA GLY A 59 -2.88 -9.11 12.53
C GLY A 59 -4.16 -8.64 11.84
N ASP A 60 -4.37 -7.34 11.67
CA ASP A 60 -5.61 -6.74 11.12
C ASP A 60 -5.61 -6.71 9.58
N VAL A 61 -5.20 -7.81 8.94
CA VAL A 61 -5.08 -7.95 7.46
C VAL A 61 -5.66 -9.26 6.92
N GLU A 62 -6.59 -9.88 7.65
CA GLU A 62 -7.25 -11.12 7.19
C GLU A 62 -7.92 -10.94 5.81
N GLY A 63 -7.76 -11.92 4.93
CA GLY A 63 -8.31 -11.90 3.57
C GLY A 63 -7.57 -10.97 2.59
N LEU A 64 -6.37 -10.50 2.95
CA LEU A 64 -5.52 -9.73 2.06
C LEU A 64 -4.91 -10.62 0.98
N GLU A 65 -5.33 -10.43 -0.28
CA GLU A 65 -4.78 -11.20 -1.42
C GLU A 65 -3.67 -10.45 -2.18
N TYR A 66 -3.74 -9.12 -2.21
CA TYR A 66 -2.86 -8.28 -3.01
C TYR A 66 -2.42 -7.04 -2.26
N VAL A 67 -1.11 -6.77 -2.29
CA VAL A 67 -0.52 -5.50 -1.82
C VAL A 67 0.19 -4.82 -2.99
N ILE A 68 -0.26 -3.61 -3.29
CA ILE A 68 0.40 -2.71 -4.24
C ILE A 68 1.27 -1.76 -3.44
N PHE A 69 2.51 -1.70 -3.87
CA PHE A 69 3.60 -1.01 -3.23
C PHE A 69 4.09 0.05 -4.20
N ASP A 70 3.65 1.30 -4.01
CA ASP A 70 3.96 2.42 -4.90
C ASP A 70 5.20 3.19 -4.48
N GLU A 71 5.87 3.79 -5.46
CA GLU A 71 7.10 4.58 -5.28
C GLU A 71 8.25 3.80 -4.61
N VAL A 72 8.47 2.54 -5.01
CA VAL A 72 9.48 1.63 -4.43
C VAL A 72 10.91 2.19 -4.48
N HIS A 73 11.21 3.12 -5.39
CA HIS A 73 12.52 3.80 -5.40
C HIS A 73 12.85 4.54 -4.10
N TYR A 74 11.85 4.84 -3.24
CA TYR A 74 12.07 5.34 -1.89
C TYR A 74 12.66 4.29 -0.93
N LEU A 75 12.80 3.02 -1.31
CA LEU A 75 13.45 1.99 -0.50
C LEU A 75 14.90 2.35 -0.13
N ASN A 76 15.61 3.07 -1.01
CA ASN A 76 16.97 3.51 -0.75
C ASN A 76 17.06 4.62 0.32
N ASP A 77 15.92 5.15 0.77
CA ASP A 77 15.85 6.04 1.92
C ASP A 77 16.02 5.23 3.21
N LYS A 78 17.08 5.52 3.98
CA LYS A 78 17.43 4.76 5.18
C LYS A 78 16.34 4.74 6.25
N GLU A 79 15.50 5.75 6.34
CA GLU A 79 14.44 5.80 7.34
C GLU A 79 13.17 5.10 6.86
N ARG A 80 12.87 5.18 5.55
CA ARG A 80 11.64 4.63 4.98
C ARG A 80 11.78 3.19 4.49
N GLY A 81 12.96 2.77 4.06
CA GLY A 81 13.23 1.42 3.58
C GLY A 81 12.97 0.35 4.62
N VAL A 82 13.24 0.66 5.90
CA VAL A 82 12.98 -0.25 7.03
C VAL A 82 11.50 -0.62 7.13
N VAL A 83 10.59 0.35 6.96
CA VAL A 83 9.14 0.13 7.06
C VAL A 83 8.69 -0.87 5.97
N TRP A 84 9.30 -0.79 4.79
CA TRP A 84 9.00 -1.65 3.66
C TRP A 84 9.47 -3.08 3.88
N GLU A 85 10.72 -3.25 4.29
CA GLU A 85 11.27 -4.56 4.64
C GLU A 85 10.43 -5.24 5.73
N GLU A 86 10.06 -4.49 6.78
CA GLU A 86 9.19 -4.97 7.85
C GLU A 86 7.82 -5.43 7.33
N CYS A 87 7.21 -4.69 6.40
CA CYS A 87 5.93 -5.08 5.80
C CYS A 87 6.07 -6.37 4.99
N ILE A 88 7.05 -6.44 4.10
CA ILE A 88 7.25 -7.59 3.21
C ILE A 88 7.51 -8.87 4.01
N ILE A 89 8.31 -8.79 5.08
CA ILE A 89 8.62 -9.93 5.95
C ILE A 89 7.39 -10.43 6.71
N GLN A 90 6.47 -9.54 7.09
CA GLN A 90 5.28 -9.88 7.88
C GLN A 90 4.08 -10.35 7.05
N LEU A 91 4.08 -10.09 5.75
CA LEU A 91 2.99 -10.52 4.87
C LEU A 91 2.97 -12.06 4.74
N ASP A 92 1.77 -12.63 4.72
CA ASP A 92 1.61 -14.06 4.47
C ASP A 92 2.10 -14.43 3.07
N ARG A 93 2.56 -15.68 2.91
CA ARG A 93 3.21 -16.14 1.67
C ARG A 93 2.28 -16.23 0.46
N ASP A 94 0.98 -16.26 0.69
CA ASP A 94 -0.07 -16.28 -0.33
C ASP A 94 -0.47 -14.87 -0.81
N VAL A 95 0.00 -13.81 -0.12
CA VAL A 95 -0.20 -12.43 -0.57
C VAL A 95 0.65 -12.16 -1.81
N THR A 96 0.00 -11.73 -2.89
CA THR A 96 0.70 -11.32 -4.11
C THR A 96 1.14 -9.86 -4.00
N LEU A 97 2.44 -9.62 -4.23
CA LEU A 97 3.05 -8.29 -4.17
C LEU A 97 3.16 -7.67 -5.57
N LEU A 98 2.74 -6.42 -5.72
CA LEU A 98 2.95 -5.62 -6.93
C LEU A 98 3.77 -4.37 -6.60
N PHE A 99 4.96 -4.29 -7.17
CA PHE A 99 5.89 -3.17 -6.96
C PHE A 99 5.81 -2.17 -8.12
N LEU A 100 5.47 -0.92 -7.83
CA LEU A 100 5.44 0.18 -8.78
C LEU A 100 6.56 1.17 -8.42
N SER A 101 7.34 1.56 -9.43
CA SER A 101 8.46 2.48 -9.22
C SER A 101 8.72 3.32 -10.47
N ALA A 102 9.25 4.52 -10.25
CA ALA A 102 10.01 5.22 -11.29
C ALA A 102 11.22 4.38 -11.74
N THR A 103 11.86 4.79 -12.83
CA THR A 103 13.06 4.11 -13.36
C THR A 103 14.12 3.91 -12.28
N VAL A 104 14.36 2.65 -11.92
CA VAL A 104 15.42 2.20 -11.02
C VAL A 104 16.41 1.36 -11.79
N SER A 105 17.71 1.54 -11.53
CA SER A 105 18.78 0.82 -12.22
C SER A 105 18.91 -0.65 -11.79
N ASN A 106 18.29 -1.04 -10.67
CA ASN A 106 18.43 -2.34 -10.01
C ASN A 106 17.09 -3.11 -9.90
N ALA A 107 16.14 -2.90 -10.81
CA ALA A 107 14.82 -3.54 -10.76
C ALA A 107 14.87 -5.08 -10.68
N LEU A 108 15.80 -5.71 -11.41
CA LEU A 108 15.94 -7.17 -11.45
C LEU A 108 16.40 -7.75 -10.12
N GLU A 109 17.43 -7.15 -9.51
CA GLU A 109 17.95 -7.56 -8.20
C GLU A 109 16.90 -7.45 -7.09
N PHE A 110 15.95 -6.52 -7.22
CA PHE A 110 14.85 -6.37 -6.27
C PHE A 110 13.71 -7.38 -6.47
N SER A 111 13.62 -8.02 -7.64
CA SER A 111 12.55 -8.96 -7.98
C SER A 111 12.89 -10.43 -7.73
N GLU A 112 14.15 -10.73 -7.43
CA GLU A 112 14.66 -12.08 -7.11
C GLU A 112 14.52 -12.43 -5.63
#